data_AF-A0A1A2RKP3-F1
#
_entry.id   AF-A0A1A2RKP3-F1
#
_cell.length_a   1.000
_cell.length_b   1.000
_cell.length_c   1.000
_cell.angle_alpha   90.00
_cell.angle_beta   90.00
_cell.angle_gamma   90.00
#
_symmetry.space_group_name_H-M   'P 1'
#
loop_
_entity.id
_entity.type
_entity.pdbx_description
1 polymer ?
#
loop_
_entity_poly.entity_id
_entity_poly.type
_entity_poly.pdbx_seq_one_letter_code
_entity_poly.pdbx_strand_id
1 'polypeptide(L)'
;MASEGRSLVSIDDDVAFLTEQIEALQHLGQRDDVDDEEIYDLSIRWGAALAGRLPRMAYYDSLGQLGNDDRQRFRSLCDQLRELAPLVERFDLARPRLPGSADGQASGGRRLRKRPNLLRR
;
A
#
# COMPACT_ATOMS: atom_id res chain seq x y z
N MET A 1 11.31 -9.96 37.91
CA MET A 1 10.46 -9.93 36.72
C MET A 1 11.22 -9.18 35.63
N ALA A 2 12.01 -9.89 34.83
CA ALA A 2 12.70 -9.28 33.69
C ALA A 2 11.65 -9.06 32.61
N SER A 3 11.22 -7.82 32.40
CA SER A 3 10.51 -7.43 31.19
C SER A 3 11.45 -7.74 30.03
N GLU A 4 11.14 -8.79 29.27
CA GLU A 4 11.78 -9.04 27.98
C GLU A 4 11.67 -7.74 27.18
N GLY A 5 12.80 -7.06 27.00
CA GLY A 5 12.85 -5.82 26.23
C GLY A 5 12.32 -6.15 24.85
N ARG A 6 11.17 -5.59 24.48
CA ARG A 6 10.65 -5.71 23.12
C ARG A 6 11.73 -5.16 22.19
N SER A 7 12.42 -6.06 21.50
CA SER A 7 13.42 -5.69 20.50
C SER A 7 12.71 -4.87 19.43
N LEU A 8 13.18 -3.63 19.25
CA LEU A 8 12.68 -2.75 18.21
C LEU A 8 12.99 -3.38 16.85
N VAL A 9 12.04 -3.32 15.93
CA VAL A 9 12.18 -3.84 14.58
C VAL A 9 12.45 -2.68 13.64
N SER A 10 13.55 -2.77 12.88
CA SER A 10 13.81 -1.82 11.79
C SER A 10 12.85 -2.08 10.63
N ILE A 11 12.36 -0.98 10.04
CA ILE A 11 11.51 -0.94 8.85
C ILE A 11 12.20 -0.22 7.69
N ASP A 12 13.53 -0.02 7.75
CA ASP A 12 14.26 0.81 6.79
C ASP A 12 14.04 0.34 5.35
N ASP A 13 14.17 -0.97 5.11
CA ASP A 13 13.96 -1.56 3.78
C ASP A 13 12.50 -1.44 3.31
N ASP A 14 11.55 -1.53 4.24
CA ASP A 14 10.13 -1.44 3.93
C ASP A 14 9.74 0.00 3.57
N VAL A 15 10.27 0.98 4.29
CA VAL A 15 10.09 2.41 4.02
C VAL A 15 10.78 2.81 2.73
N ALA A 16 12.03 2.39 2.52
CA ALA A 16 12.78 2.70 1.30
C ALA A 16 12.04 2.20 0.06
N PHE A 17 11.64 0.93 0.06
CA PHE A 17 10.93 0.34 -1.07
C PHE A 17 9.59 1.04 -1.35
N LEU A 18 8.77 1.30 -0.32
CA LEU A 18 7.50 2.00 -0.55
C LEU A 18 7.71 3.44 -1.02
N THR A 19 8.75 4.12 -0.56
CA THR A 19 9.11 5.47 -1.02
C THR A 19 9.48 5.44 -2.51
N GLU A 20 10.29 4.49 -2.95
CA GLU A 20 10.61 4.31 -4.38
C GLU A 20 9.36 4.10 -5.24
N GLN A 21 8.39 3.31 -4.75
CA GLN A 21 7.14 3.08 -5.47
C GLN A 21 6.24 4.32 -5.51
N ILE A 22 6.24 5.12 -4.43
CA ILE A 22 5.54 6.41 -4.34
C ILE A 22 6.14 7.40 -5.34
N GLU A 23 7.46 7.52 -5.39
CA GLU A 23 8.18 8.39 -6.34
C GLU A 23 7.93 7.95 -7.78
N ALA A 24 7.97 6.65 -8.06
CA ALA A 24 7.66 6.11 -9.39
C ALA A 24 6.23 6.47 -9.83
N LEU A 25 5.24 6.34 -8.94
CA LEU A 25 3.86 6.73 -9.24
C LEU A 25 3.70 8.24 -9.49
N GLN A 26 4.37 9.07 -8.69
CA GLN A 26 4.37 10.52 -8.89
C GLN A 26 4.98 10.91 -10.24
N HIS A 27 6.13 10.32 -10.58
CA HIS A 27 6.77 10.54 -11.88
C HIS A 27 5.89 10.08 -13.04
N LEU A 28 5.20 8.95 -12.90
CA LEU A 28 4.23 8.49 -13.89
C LEU A 28 3.09 9.50 -14.06
N GLY A 29 2.58 10.04 -12.95
CA GLY A 29 1.49 11.03 -12.93
C GLY A 29 1.83 12.36 -13.60
N GLN A 30 3.11 12.73 -13.64
CA GLN A 30 3.60 13.95 -14.29
C GLN A 30 3.73 13.83 -15.82
N ARG A 31 3.65 12.62 -16.36
CA ARG A 31 3.79 12.36 -17.80
C ARG A 31 2.42 12.37 -18.48
N ASP A 32 2.36 13.02 -19.64
CA ASP A 32 1.18 13.02 -20.51
C ASP A 32 1.07 11.74 -21.34
N ASP A 33 2.21 11.13 -21.67
CA ASP A 33 2.29 9.88 -22.45
C ASP A 33 3.05 8.81 -21.65
N VAL A 34 2.34 7.73 -21.35
CA VAL A 34 2.81 6.61 -20.53
C VAL A 34 2.32 5.35 -21.22
N ASP A 35 3.24 4.42 -21.47
CA ASP A 35 2.89 3.15 -22.10
C ASP A 35 2.24 2.18 -21.10
N ASP A 36 1.37 1.30 -21.60
CA ASP A 36 0.69 0.28 -20.81
C ASP A 36 1.68 -0.67 -20.10
N GLU A 37 2.85 -0.94 -20.70
CA GLU A 37 3.90 -1.77 -20.08
C GLU A 37 4.44 -1.13 -18.80
N GLU A 38 4.66 0.19 -18.79
CA GLU A 38 5.15 0.92 -17.61
C GLU A 38 4.13 0.94 -16.48
N ILE A 39 2.84 1.12 -16.83
CA ILE A 39 1.73 1.05 -15.87
C ILE A 39 1.64 -0.36 -15.29
N TYR A 40 1.76 -1.39 -16.12
CA TYR A 40 1.69 -2.78 -15.71
C TYR A 40 2.81 -3.15 -14.73
N ASP A 41 4.06 -2.80 -15.05
CA ASP A 41 5.21 -3.06 -14.19
C ASP A 41 5.11 -2.34 -12.84
N LEU A 42 4.64 -1.09 -12.86
CA LEU A 42 4.37 -0.36 -11.62
C LEU A 42 3.25 -1.03 -10.83
N SER A 43 2.18 -1.50 -11.49
CA SER A 43 1.03 -2.13 -10.83
C SER A 43 1.41 -3.40 -10.06
N ILE A 44 2.32 -4.22 -10.61
CA ILE A 44 2.83 -5.42 -9.95
C ILE A 44 3.59 -5.04 -8.68
N ARG A 45 4.57 -4.14 -8.81
CA ARG A 45 5.41 -3.72 -7.68
C ARG A 45 4.59 -3.02 -6.60
N TRP A 46 3.67 -2.15 -7.01
CA TRP A 46 2.74 -1.46 -6.13
C TRP A 46 1.85 -2.44 -5.35
N GLY A 47 1.22 -3.38 -6.06
CA GLY A 47 0.40 -4.43 -5.44
C GLY A 47 1.18 -5.27 -4.42
N ALA A 48 2.41 -5.69 -4.77
CA ALA A 48 3.29 -6.43 -3.87
C ALA A 48 3.67 -5.62 -2.61
N ALA A 49 4.00 -4.34 -2.78
CA ALA A 49 4.31 -3.43 -1.66
C ALA A 49 3.14 -3.31 -0.68
N LEU A 50 1.93 -3.12 -1.21
CA LEU A 50 0.71 -2.94 -0.42
C LEU A 50 0.19 -4.22 0.24
N ALA A 51 0.46 -5.39 -0.35
CA ALA A 51 0.04 -6.67 0.22
C ALA A 51 1.03 -7.24 1.24
N GLY A 52 2.32 -6.89 1.13
CA GLY A 52 3.38 -7.43 1.98
C GLY A 52 3.95 -6.43 2.99
N ARG A 53 4.61 -5.39 2.47
CA ARG A 53 5.42 -4.47 3.29
C ARG A 53 4.58 -3.54 4.13
N LEU A 54 3.55 -2.92 3.54
CA LEU A 54 2.68 -1.99 4.25
C LEU A 54 1.95 -2.65 5.45
N PRO A 55 1.31 -3.83 5.31
CA PRO A 55 0.67 -4.51 6.44
C PRO A 55 1.67 -4.96 7.51
N ARG A 56 2.90 -5.34 7.12
CA ARG A 56 3.96 -5.71 8.05
C ARG A 56 4.39 -4.54 8.94
N MET A 57 4.58 -3.34 8.38
CA MET A 57 4.88 -2.14 9.16
C MET A 57 3.71 -1.77 10.09
N ALA A 58 2.48 -1.82 9.60
CA ALA A 58 1.29 -1.60 10.41
C ALA A 58 1.19 -2.58 11.59
N TYR A 59 1.58 -3.85 11.37
CA TYR A 59 1.66 -4.85 12.42
C TYR A 59 2.67 -4.46 13.52
N TYR A 60 3.91 -4.09 13.16
CA TYR A 60 4.91 -3.68 14.14
C TYR A 60 4.55 -2.38 14.88
N ASP A 61 3.91 -1.42 14.20
CA ASP A 61 3.37 -0.21 14.85
C ASP A 61 2.33 -0.59 15.91
N SER A 62 1.39 -1.49 15.57
CA SER A 62 0.34 -1.95 16.49
C SER A 62 0.88 -2.67 17.74
N LEU A 63 2.03 -3.32 17.63
CA LEU A 63 2.73 -3.97 18.74
C LEU A 63 3.61 -3.01 19.56
N GLY A 64 3.75 -1.76 19.12
CA GLY A 64 4.67 -0.78 19.72
C GLY A 64 6.14 -1.17 19.54
N GLN A 65 6.46 -1.94 18.49
CA GLN A 65 7.82 -2.44 18.20
C GLN A 65 8.62 -1.52 17.28
N LEU A 66 8.04 -0.41 16.82
CA LEU A 66 8.74 0.61 16.07
C LEU A 66 9.41 1.62 17.02
N GLY A 67 10.63 2.05 16.67
CA GLY A 67 11.27 3.21 17.30
C GLY A 67 10.44 4.48 17.11
N ASN A 68 10.74 5.54 17.85
CA ASN A 68 9.96 6.78 17.72
C ASN A 68 10.12 7.41 16.33
N ASP A 69 11.35 7.44 15.81
CA ASP A 69 11.66 7.88 14.45
C ASP A 69 10.97 7.01 13.39
N ASP A 70 10.97 5.69 13.57
CA ASP A 70 10.32 4.74 12.66
C ASP A 70 8.80 4.93 12.62
N ARG A 71 8.17 5.16 13.77
CA ARG A 71 6.74 5.51 13.84
C ARG A 71 6.45 6.80 13.08
N GLN A 72 7.30 7.82 13.23
CA GLN A 72 7.12 9.07 12.52
C GLN A 72 7.27 8.90 11.00
N ARG A 73 8.28 8.13 10.57
CA ARG A 73 8.48 7.77 9.16
C ARG A 73 7.29 7.00 8.60
N PHE A 74 6.79 6.00 9.33
CA PHE A 74 5.62 5.22 8.93
C PHE A 74 4.35 6.06 8.80
N ARG A 75 4.11 7.00 9.73
CA ARG A 75 2.98 7.95 9.64
C ARG A 75 3.08 8.84 8.40
N SER A 76 4.25 9.45 8.18
CA SER A 76 4.51 10.27 6.99
C SER A 76 4.28 9.48 5.70
N LEU A 77 4.71 8.21 5.66
CA LEU A 77 4.47 7.33 4.52
C LEU A 77 2.98 7.05 4.31
N CYS A 78 2.21 6.86 5.39
CA CYS A 78 0.76 6.72 5.29
C CYS A 78 0.09 8.00 4.77
N ASP A 79 0.56 9.18 5.18
CA ASP A 79 0.06 10.47 4.71
C ASP A 79 0.29 10.63 3.20
N GLN A 80 1.52 10.37 2.73
CA GLN A 80 1.86 10.36 1.30
C GLN A 80 0.99 9.38 0.49
N LEU A 81 0.77 8.17 1.01
CA LEU A 81 -0.12 7.19 0.37
C LEU A 81 -1.57 7.67 0.25
N ARG A 82 -2.07 8.52 1.16
CA ARG A 82 -3.41 9.13 1.04
C ARG A 82 -3.44 10.18 -0.05
N GLU A 83 -2.40 11.01 -0.15
CA GLU A 83 -2.28 12.07 -1.15
C GLU A 83 -2.24 11.51 -2.59
N LEU A 84 -1.74 10.29 -2.76
CA LEU A 84 -1.67 9.61 -4.05
C LEU A 84 -3.00 8.97 -4.51
N ALA A 85 -4.08 9.04 -3.73
CA ALA A 85 -5.36 8.45 -4.11
C ALA A 85 -5.84 8.83 -5.53
N PRO A 86 -5.73 10.08 -6.00
CA PRO A 86 -6.12 10.44 -7.37
C PRO A 86 -5.26 9.75 -8.45
N LEU A 87 -3.96 9.55 -8.20
CA LEU A 87 -3.08 8.86 -9.14
C LEU A 87 -3.35 7.36 -9.17
N VAL A 88 -3.57 6.76 -7.99
CA VAL A 88 -4.00 5.36 -7.87
C VAL A 88 -5.29 5.11 -8.66
N GLU A 89 -6.25 6.04 -8.61
CA GLU A 89 -7.48 5.96 -9.39
C GLU A 89 -7.24 6.18 -10.89
N ARG A 90 -6.43 7.17 -11.28
CA ARG A 90 -6.10 7.48 -12.68
C ARG A 90 -5.48 6.28 -13.41
N PHE A 91 -4.62 5.53 -12.74
CA PHE A 91 -3.90 4.40 -13.31
C PHE A 91 -4.49 3.02 -12.93
N ASP A 92 -5.70 2.97 -12.35
CA ASP A 92 -6.38 1.74 -11.88
C ASP A 92 -5.51 0.82 -11.00
N LEU A 93 -4.71 1.42 -10.11
CA LEU A 93 -3.82 0.70 -9.21
C LEU A 93 -4.53 0.21 -7.94
N ALA A 94 -3.91 -0.76 -7.26
CA ALA A 94 -4.40 -1.24 -5.97
C ALA A 94 -4.44 -0.11 -4.92
N ARG A 95 -5.56 0.01 -4.18
CA ARG A 95 -5.71 1.03 -3.13
C ARG A 95 -5.01 0.61 -1.83
N PRO A 96 -4.23 1.50 -1.18
CA PRO A 96 -3.57 1.22 0.09
C PRO A 96 -4.59 1.08 1.22
N ARG A 97 -4.42 0.05 2.06
CA ARG A 97 -5.20 -0.14 3.30
C ARG A 97 -4.45 0.45 4.47
N LEU A 98 -4.78 1.69 4.81
CA LEU A 98 -4.04 2.46 5.81
C LEU A 98 -4.67 2.33 7.20
N PRO A 99 -3.85 2.30 8.27
CA PRO A 99 -4.35 2.33 9.64
C PRO A 99 -5.11 3.65 9.90
N GLY A 100 -6.24 3.56 10.60
CA GLY A 100 -7.09 4.71 10.93
C GLY A 100 -7.99 5.21 9.79
N SER A 101 -7.88 4.66 8.57
CA SER A 101 -8.87 4.92 7.52
C SER A 101 -10.16 4.16 7.85
N ALA A 102 -11.28 4.88 7.98
CA ALA A 102 -12.61 4.32 8.27
C ALA A 102 -13.08 3.25 7.24
N ASP A 103 -12.38 3.15 6.10
CA ASP A 103 -12.59 2.15 5.05
C ASP A 103 -12.20 0.71 5.48
N GLY A 104 -11.53 0.54 6.61
CA GLY A 104 -11.01 -0.74 7.10
C GLY A 104 -12.03 -1.76 7.63
N GLN A 105 -13.33 -1.46 7.66
CA GLN A 105 -14.35 -2.38 8.18
C GLN A 105 -15.35 -2.94 7.16
N ALA A 106 -15.31 -2.49 5.90
CA ALA A 106 -16.17 -3.05 4.86
C ALA A 106 -15.33 -3.57 3.69
N SER A 107 -15.48 -4.87 3.40
CA SER A 107 -15.18 -5.55 2.12
C SER A 107 -14.11 -6.64 2.17
N GLY A 108 -14.46 -7.71 2.90
CA GLY A 108 -14.25 -9.08 2.41
C GLY A 108 -15.18 -9.43 1.23
N GLY A 109 -15.32 -8.54 0.25
CA GLY A 109 -16.18 -8.72 -0.90
C GLY A 109 -15.39 -9.30 -2.07
N ARG A 110 -15.39 -10.64 -2.20
CA ARG A 110 -15.01 -11.31 -3.45
C ARG A 110 -15.76 -10.63 -4.59
N ARG A 111 -15.03 -9.98 -5.52
CA ARG A 111 -15.57 -9.67 -6.84
C ARG A 111 -15.80 -10.99 -7.58
N LEU A 112 -16.96 -11.62 -7.32
CA LEU A 112 -17.48 -12.67 -8.16
C LEU A 112 -17.91 -12.00 -9.46
N ARG A 113 -17.04 -12.03 -10.49
CA ARG A 113 -17.43 -11.67 -11.86
C ARG A 113 -18.61 -12.56 -12.25
N LYS A 114 -19.82 -12.01 -12.27
CA LYS A 114 -21.00 -12.65 -12.87
C LYS A 114 -20.70 -12.87 -14.35
N ARG A 115 -20.51 -14.12 -14.75
CA ARG A 115 -20.55 -14.53 -16.16
C ARG A 115 -22.00 -14.35 -16.66
N PRO A 116 -22.24 -13.66 -17.78
CA PRO A 116 -23.57 -13.63 -18.36
C PRO A 116 -23.92 -15.03 -18.87
N ASN A 117 -25.03 -15.56 -18.38
CA ASN A 117 -25.58 -16.84 -18.77
C ASN A 117 -26.06 -16.72 -20.22
N LEU A 118 -25.35 -17.33 -21.17
CA LEU A 118 -25.81 -17.45 -22.55
C LEU A 118 -27.03 -18.37 -22.55
N LEU A 119 -28.18 -17.76 -22.81
CA LEU A 119 -29.46 -18.43 -22.97
C LEU A 119 -29.36 -19.52 -24.04
N ARG A 120 -29.63 -20.75 -23.61
CA ARG A 120 -30.16 -21.83 -24.44
C ARG A 120 -31.43 -21.34 -25.16
N ARG A 121 -31.44 -21.39 -26.48
CA ARG A 121 -32.59 -21.80 -27.30
C ARG A 121 -32.12 -22.27 -28.66
#